data_AF-A0A7S3VCW9-F1
#
_entry.id   AF-A0A7S3VCW9-F1
#
_cell.length_a   1.000
_cell.length_b   1.000
_cell.length_c   1.000
_cell.angle_alpha   90.00
_cell.angle_beta   90.00
_cell.angle_gamma   90.00
#
_symmetry.space_group_name_H-M   'P 1'
#
loop_
_entity.id
_entity.type
_entity.pdbx_description
1 polymer ?
#
loop_
_entity_poly.entity_id
_entity_poly.type
_entity_poly.pdbx_seq_one_letter_code
_entity_poly.pdbx_strand_id
1 'polypeptide(L)'
;MENSSKFGACFSASTCSDSEKSTANCWIFIICQIVFSALLFITLFIMHKSKRGDDEKIIVSTGRDRFLNSIASQVSMMKSKKSLRHSGKPVILKPLSNTDRSERNFVKNVADATILYPSKSRPEYVPYPHLNFFEHIQTKIFVTSNDEYIQSRMVSCAALAFLSSAASSSLAMLFKHERHKQDCMEGLELEYTSSTKEWFLGQKDPFAETLDSFKFLPIFLILAYIAFLVNRWRDFMITSHTIQGRIQDVGILVGSVPDNPVTKEEKKQIYKIYRFLNAVHIMCYKSFMRDEFKNDDQLISQLIEMDLLTGEEGVHLGSMGKKVREGLCSRILCEIDVLLSLTTKKYAESKSIVLNDKICDLRGTMAKLHDTFVRDNPNEYILAMQVLVYCYILLIITGYPILMFSDNNAAFSCVQPLAFFGTFFTLVSLQMPFILFERLDNPFDAHDDINAENLVASTELALFNSMRCQF
;
A
#
# COMPACT_ATOMS: atom_id res chain seq x y z
N MET A 1 -40.96 73.31 -17.96
CA MET A 1 -41.86 72.14 -17.86
C MET A 1 -41.75 71.36 -19.16
N GLU A 2 -40.73 70.51 -19.27
CA GLU A 2 -40.56 69.46 -20.30
C GLU A 2 -39.23 68.77 -19.95
N ASN A 3 -39.29 67.77 -19.06
CA ASN A 3 -38.27 66.73 -18.79
C ASN A 3 -38.69 65.90 -17.56
N SER A 4 -39.92 65.38 -17.57
CA SER A 4 -40.50 64.59 -16.46
C SER A 4 -41.18 63.30 -16.94
N SER A 5 -40.70 62.69 -18.03
CA SER A 5 -41.33 61.47 -18.60
C SER A 5 -40.34 60.35 -18.95
N LYS A 6 -39.22 60.26 -18.21
CA LYS A 6 -38.29 59.10 -18.29
C LYS A 6 -38.16 58.33 -16.98
N PHE A 7 -39.09 58.48 -16.04
CA PHE A 7 -39.32 57.49 -14.98
C PHE A 7 -40.43 56.55 -15.46
N GLY A 8 -40.13 55.78 -16.51
CA GLY A 8 -40.95 54.64 -16.92
C GLY A 8 -40.69 53.50 -15.97
N ALA A 9 -41.20 53.62 -14.75
CA ALA A 9 -40.96 52.68 -13.69
C ALA A 9 -41.43 51.26 -14.09
N CYS A 10 -40.59 50.27 -13.77
CA CYS A 10 -40.84 48.83 -13.80
C CYS A 10 -42.02 48.45 -12.87
N PHE A 11 -43.24 48.91 -13.15
CA PHE A 11 -44.42 48.65 -12.32
C PHE A 11 -45.19 47.38 -12.69
N SER A 12 -44.81 46.67 -13.76
CA SER A 12 -45.42 45.37 -14.07
C SER A 12 -44.49 44.23 -13.63
N ALA A 13 -44.87 43.54 -12.56
CA ALA A 13 -44.21 42.31 -12.10
C ALA A 13 -44.09 41.24 -13.22
N SER A 14 -44.90 41.35 -14.27
CA SER A 14 -44.86 40.49 -15.46
C SER A 14 -43.63 40.67 -16.36
N THR A 15 -42.94 41.82 -16.34
CA THR A 15 -41.70 42.03 -17.11
C THR A 15 -40.44 41.61 -16.33
N CYS A 16 -40.52 41.52 -15.00
CA CYS A 16 -39.49 40.90 -14.15
C CYS A 16 -39.64 39.37 -13.97
N SER A 17 -40.74 38.78 -14.46
CA SER A 17 -41.17 37.40 -14.17
C SER A 17 -40.25 36.31 -14.76
N ASP A 18 -39.57 36.55 -15.88
CA ASP A 18 -38.64 35.56 -16.46
C ASP A 18 -37.38 35.37 -15.60
N SER A 19 -37.05 36.35 -14.75
CA SER A 19 -35.95 36.25 -13.80
C SER A 19 -36.26 35.30 -12.63
N GLU A 20 -37.51 35.24 -12.17
CA GLU A 20 -37.87 34.45 -10.97
C GLU A 20 -37.74 32.94 -11.21
N LYS A 21 -38.19 32.45 -12.37
CA LYS A 21 -38.08 31.03 -12.73
C LYS A 21 -36.62 30.59 -12.92
N SER A 22 -35.82 31.42 -13.59
CA SER A 22 -34.38 31.16 -13.77
C SER A 22 -33.66 31.13 -12.41
N THR A 23 -33.95 32.09 -11.53
CA THR A 23 -33.33 32.22 -10.20
C THR A 23 -33.74 31.07 -9.28
N ALA A 24 -35.01 30.64 -9.31
CA ALA A 24 -35.48 29.47 -8.57
C ALA A 24 -34.77 28.18 -9.01
N ASN A 25 -34.61 27.96 -10.33
CA ASN A 25 -33.88 26.81 -10.85
C ASN A 25 -32.40 26.80 -10.41
N CYS A 26 -31.76 27.96 -10.33
CA CYS A 26 -30.40 28.09 -9.84
C CYS A 26 -30.27 27.76 -8.34
N TRP A 27 -31.20 28.22 -7.51
CA TRP A 27 -31.23 27.87 -6.08
C TRP A 27 -31.45 26.37 -5.86
N ILE A 28 -32.38 25.76 -6.62
CA ILE A 28 -32.58 24.31 -6.61
C ILE A 28 -31.27 23.60 -6.96
N PHE A 29 -30.58 24.05 -8.00
CA PHE A 29 -29.32 23.45 -8.40
C PHE A 29 -28.22 23.57 -7.33
N ILE A 30 -28.04 24.75 -6.72
CA ILE A 30 -27.07 24.96 -5.62
C ILE A 30 -27.40 24.05 -4.43
N ILE A 31 -28.67 24.00 -4.03
CA ILE A 31 -29.12 23.11 -2.95
C ILE A 31 -28.84 21.66 -3.33
N CYS A 32 -29.12 21.25 -4.57
CA CYS A 32 -28.78 19.91 -5.05
C CYS A 32 -27.28 19.63 -4.98
N GLN A 33 -26.41 20.58 -5.35
CA GLN A 33 -24.95 20.41 -5.25
C GLN A 33 -24.48 20.27 -3.80
N ILE A 34 -25.01 21.10 -2.89
CA ILE A 34 -24.68 21.04 -1.45
C ILE A 34 -25.18 19.72 -0.86
N VAL A 35 -26.43 19.34 -1.13
CA VAL A 35 -27.02 18.08 -0.66
C VAL A 35 -26.25 16.90 -1.22
N PHE A 36 -25.90 16.92 -2.51
CA PHE A 36 -25.11 15.84 -3.13
C PHE A 36 -23.71 15.75 -2.51
N SER A 37 -23.03 16.88 -2.29
CA SER A 37 -21.75 16.91 -1.58
C SER A 37 -21.87 16.33 -0.17
N ALA A 38 -22.88 16.76 0.60
CA ALA A 38 -23.15 16.25 1.94
C ALA A 38 -23.46 14.75 1.95
N LEU A 39 -24.26 14.25 1.00
CA LEU A 39 -24.55 12.84 0.84
C LEU A 39 -23.28 12.04 0.53
N LEU A 40 -22.42 12.52 -0.37
CA LEU A 40 -21.14 11.87 -0.65
C LEU A 40 -20.24 11.83 0.60
N PHE A 41 -20.19 12.90 1.39
CA PHE A 41 -19.46 12.91 2.67
C PHE A 41 -20.04 11.92 3.68
N ILE A 42 -21.36 11.83 3.78
CA ILE A 42 -22.04 10.85 4.65
C ILE A 42 -21.70 9.43 4.20
N THR A 43 -21.76 9.14 2.89
CA THR A 43 -21.38 7.84 2.34
C THR A 43 -19.92 7.50 2.66
N LEU A 44 -18.99 8.44 2.46
CA LEU A 44 -17.57 8.27 2.81
C LEU A 44 -17.39 8.04 4.31
N PHE A 45 -18.10 8.78 5.16
CA PHE A 45 -18.05 8.61 6.60
C PHE A 45 -18.58 7.24 7.03
N ILE A 46 -19.67 6.76 6.41
CA ILE A 46 -20.21 5.43 6.67
C ILE A 46 -19.23 4.35 6.22
N MET A 47 -18.64 4.46 5.03
CA MET A 47 -17.62 3.53 4.53
C MET A 47 -16.39 3.50 5.46
N HIS A 48 -15.87 4.67 5.83
CA HIS A 48 -14.74 4.78 6.73
C HIS A 48 -15.06 4.22 8.13
N LYS A 49 -16.27 4.45 8.66
CA LYS A 49 -16.69 3.93 9.97
C LYS A 49 -16.93 2.43 9.93
N SER A 50 -17.46 1.88 8.84
CA SER A 50 -17.59 0.42 8.64
C SER A 50 -16.22 -0.24 8.71
N LYS A 51 -15.25 0.31 7.99
CA LYS A 51 -13.87 -0.19 7.98
C LYS A 51 -13.16 -0.03 9.32
N ARG A 52 -13.29 1.14 9.95
CA ARG A 52 -12.74 1.36 11.30
C ARG A 52 -13.41 0.46 12.33
N GLY A 53 -14.66 0.04 12.14
CA GLY A 53 -15.32 -0.92 13.01
C GLY A 53 -14.74 -2.33 12.91
N ASP A 54 -14.25 -2.73 11.74
CA ASP A 54 -13.56 -4.00 11.54
C ASP A 54 -12.09 -3.90 12.00
N ASP A 55 -11.41 -2.80 11.69
CA ASP A 55 -10.03 -2.53 12.14
C ASP A 55 -9.96 -2.23 13.64
N GLU A 56 -10.91 -1.52 14.27
CA GLU A 56 -10.99 -1.37 15.74
C GLU A 56 -11.46 -2.65 16.41
N LYS A 57 -12.31 -3.48 15.79
CA LYS A 57 -12.54 -4.82 16.36
C LYS A 57 -11.26 -5.64 16.33
N ILE A 58 -10.40 -5.46 15.31
CA ILE A 58 -9.09 -6.12 15.22
C ILE A 58 -8.06 -5.45 16.16
N ILE A 59 -8.04 -4.12 16.32
CA ILE A 59 -7.05 -3.36 17.12
C ILE A 59 -7.46 -3.28 18.60
N VAL A 60 -8.74 -3.17 18.92
CA VAL A 60 -9.25 -3.25 20.31
C VAL A 60 -9.26 -4.70 20.78
N SER A 61 -9.52 -5.71 19.93
CA SER A 61 -9.23 -7.10 20.32
C SER A 61 -7.72 -7.32 20.42
N THR A 62 -6.90 -7.02 19.42
CA THR A 62 -5.44 -7.25 19.55
C THR A 62 -4.72 -6.33 20.53
N GLY A 63 -5.25 -5.18 20.93
CA GLY A 63 -4.65 -4.25 21.89
C GLY A 63 -5.08 -4.54 23.32
N ARG A 64 -6.38 -4.79 23.54
CA ARG A 64 -6.90 -5.26 24.83
C ARG A 64 -6.44 -6.69 25.10
N ASP A 65 -6.42 -7.56 24.10
CA ASP A 65 -5.87 -8.90 24.21
C ASP A 65 -4.34 -8.89 24.23
N ARG A 66 -3.59 -7.94 23.63
CA ARG A 66 -2.13 -7.86 23.88
C ARG A 66 -1.81 -7.36 25.28
N PHE A 67 -2.57 -6.41 25.82
CA PHE A 67 -2.37 -5.95 27.20
C PHE A 67 -2.81 -7.03 28.22
N LEU A 68 -3.98 -7.64 28.01
CA LEU A 68 -4.46 -8.73 28.86
C LEU A 68 -3.69 -10.04 28.64
N ASN A 69 -3.20 -10.35 27.44
CA ASN A 69 -2.30 -11.48 27.19
C ASN A 69 -0.86 -11.18 27.60
N SER A 70 -0.41 -9.93 27.71
CA SER A 70 0.89 -9.59 28.33
C SER A 70 0.80 -9.77 29.84
N ILE A 71 -0.32 -9.37 30.46
CA ILE A 71 -0.59 -9.64 31.89
C ILE A 71 -0.81 -11.14 32.10
N ALA A 72 -1.57 -11.81 31.23
CA ALA A 72 -1.82 -13.25 31.32
C ALA A 72 -0.58 -14.08 30.94
N SER A 73 0.32 -13.60 30.08
CA SER A 73 1.61 -14.23 29.74
C SER A 73 2.59 -14.16 30.90
N GLN A 74 2.65 -13.02 31.60
CA GLN A 74 3.42 -12.90 32.84
C GLN A 74 2.84 -13.77 33.98
N VAL A 75 1.52 -13.97 33.99
CA VAL A 75 0.84 -14.86 34.96
C VAL A 75 0.89 -16.34 34.53
N SER A 76 0.93 -16.65 33.22
CA SER A 76 0.95 -18.02 32.68
C SER A 76 2.36 -18.61 32.59
N MET A 77 3.42 -17.79 32.58
CA MET A 77 4.79 -18.28 32.81
C MET A 77 4.96 -18.93 34.19
N MET A 78 4.02 -18.77 35.12
CA MET A 78 3.99 -19.50 36.39
C MET A 78 3.04 -20.72 36.41
N LYS A 79 2.22 -20.96 35.37
CA LYS A 79 1.26 -22.08 35.36
C LYS A 79 1.12 -22.71 33.97
N SER A 80 1.92 -23.75 33.76
CA SER A 80 1.63 -24.99 33.02
C SER A 80 0.74 -24.94 31.76
N LYS A 81 1.36 -25.37 30.64
CA LYS A 81 0.82 -26.24 29.57
C LYS A 81 -0.70 -26.45 29.59
N LYS A 82 -1.42 -25.81 28.66
CA LYS A 82 -2.65 -26.38 28.10
C LYS A 82 -2.87 -25.91 26.66
N SER A 83 -2.97 -26.90 25.78
CA SER A 83 -3.26 -26.81 24.36
C SER A 83 -4.55 -26.03 24.09
N LEU A 84 -4.44 -24.93 23.33
CA LEU A 84 -5.55 -24.22 22.72
C LEU A 84 -5.62 -24.62 21.24
N ARG A 85 -6.58 -25.49 20.92
CA ARG A 85 -6.99 -25.75 19.54
C ARG A 85 -7.84 -24.57 19.07
N HIS A 86 -7.28 -23.70 18.24
CA HIS A 86 -8.08 -22.80 17.41
C HIS A 86 -8.43 -23.51 16.11
N SER A 87 -9.73 -23.64 15.85
CA SER A 87 -10.32 -24.30 14.68
C SER A 87 -10.44 -23.37 13.47
N GLY A 88 -9.45 -22.50 13.26
CA GLY A 88 -9.25 -21.87 11.96
C GLY A 88 -8.42 -22.85 11.14
N LYS A 89 -8.89 -23.28 9.96
CA LYS A 89 -8.03 -24.03 9.03
C LYS A 89 -6.86 -23.10 8.69
N PRO A 90 -5.60 -23.45 9.02
CA PRO A 90 -4.47 -22.60 8.70
C PRO A 90 -4.42 -22.40 7.18
N VAL A 91 -4.21 -21.17 6.74
CA VAL A 91 -3.98 -20.89 5.32
C VAL A 91 -2.57 -21.39 5.00
N ILE A 92 -2.48 -22.64 4.56
CA ILE A 92 -1.21 -23.24 4.15
C ILE A 92 -0.77 -22.58 2.83
N LEU A 93 0.50 -22.17 2.75
CA LEU A 93 1.13 -21.65 1.53
C LEU A 93 1.01 -22.70 0.41
N LYS A 94 0.03 -22.52 -0.51
CA LYS A 94 -0.41 -23.54 -1.48
C LYS A 94 0.68 -24.09 -2.40
N PRO A 95 1.62 -23.31 -2.96
CA PRO A 95 2.69 -23.88 -3.78
C PRO A 95 3.72 -24.64 -2.94
N LEU A 96 3.94 -24.23 -1.68
CA LEU A 96 4.85 -24.90 -0.77
C LEU A 96 4.24 -26.18 -0.18
N SER A 97 2.92 -26.26 -0.01
CA SER A 97 2.24 -27.44 0.56
C SER A 97 2.27 -28.68 -0.32
N ASN A 98 2.52 -28.52 -1.62
CA ASN A 98 2.47 -29.63 -2.59
C ASN A 98 3.81 -30.33 -2.79
N THR A 99 4.90 -29.81 -2.22
CA THR A 99 6.24 -30.38 -2.37
C THR A 99 6.46 -31.49 -1.33
N ASP A 100 6.83 -32.70 -1.78
CA ASP A 100 7.30 -33.78 -0.90
C ASP A 100 8.73 -33.50 -0.43
N ARG A 101 8.84 -32.99 0.80
CA ARG A 101 10.12 -32.68 1.44
C ARG A 101 10.68 -33.81 2.28
N SER A 102 10.18 -35.03 2.16
CA SER A 102 10.66 -36.14 2.99
C SER A 102 12.14 -36.48 2.70
N GLU A 103 12.86 -36.90 3.74
CA GLU A 103 14.25 -37.41 3.63
C GLU A 103 14.33 -38.51 2.57
N ARG A 104 13.33 -39.41 2.57
CA ARG A 104 13.24 -40.52 1.63
C ARG A 104 13.23 -40.06 0.18
N ASN A 105 12.54 -38.96 -0.13
CA ASN A 105 12.50 -38.41 -1.49
C ASN A 105 13.80 -37.68 -1.86
N PHE A 106 14.39 -36.95 -0.91
CA PHE A 106 15.62 -36.18 -1.13
C PHE A 106 16.85 -37.07 -1.38
N VAL A 107 17.01 -38.16 -0.62
CA VAL A 107 18.21 -39.03 -0.70
C VAL A 107 18.24 -39.97 -1.90
N LYS A 108 17.22 -39.97 -2.75
CA LYS A 108 17.17 -40.79 -3.97
C LYS A 108 18.33 -40.43 -4.91
N ASN A 109 18.77 -41.39 -5.72
CA ASN A 109 19.74 -41.11 -6.78
C ASN A 109 19.08 -40.25 -7.87
N VAL A 110 19.88 -39.47 -8.61
CA VAL A 110 19.35 -38.61 -9.69
C VAL A 110 18.66 -39.42 -10.80
N ALA A 111 19.06 -40.67 -11.01
CA ALA A 111 18.47 -41.58 -11.98
C ALA A 111 17.16 -42.25 -11.53
N ASP A 112 16.71 -42.04 -10.28
CA ASP A 112 15.49 -42.66 -9.76
C ASP A 112 14.23 -41.99 -10.35
N ALA A 113 13.48 -42.73 -11.18
CA ALA A 113 12.26 -42.24 -11.83
C ALA A 113 11.13 -41.86 -10.85
N THR A 114 11.22 -42.29 -9.59
CA THR A 114 10.22 -42.00 -8.54
C THR A 114 10.51 -40.72 -7.76
N ILE A 115 11.56 -39.99 -8.12
CA ILE A 115 11.89 -38.70 -7.53
C ILE A 115 10.74 -37.70 -7.74
N LEU A 116 10.31 -37.06 -6.65
CA LEU A 116 9.36 -35.97 -6.70
C LEU A 116 10.13 -34.65 -6.59
N TYR A 117 10.11 -33.85 -7.64
CA TYR A 117 10.74 -32.53 -7.62
C TYR A 117 9.85 -31.53 -6.89
N PRO A 118 10.44 -30.49 -6.26
CA PRO A 118 9.69 -29.35 -5.77
C PRO A 118 8.78 -28.74 -6.84
N SER A 119 7.66 -28.17 -6.40
CA SER A 119 6.69 -27.52 -7.28
C SER A 119 7.36 -26.47 -8.17
N LYS A 120 6.99 -26.43 -9.45
CA LYS A 120 7.49 -25.37 -10.36
C LYS A 120 7.02 -24.01 -9.87
N SER A 121 7.95 -23.07 -9.72
CA SER A 121 7.63 -21.68 -9.41
C SER A 121 6.97 -21.01 -10.62
N ARG A 122 6.07 -20.06 -10.34
CA ARG A 122 5.63 -19.06 -11.32
C ARG A 122 6.62 -17.88 -11.26
N PRO A 123 6.57 -16.95 -12.23
CA PRO A 123 7.34 -15.72 -12.14
C PRO A 123 7.09 -15.02 -10.80
N GLU A 124 8.16 -14.57 -10.16
CA GLU A 124 8.12 -13.88 -8.87
C GLU A 124 7.44 -12.51 -8.99
N TYR A 125 7.54 -11.91 -10.18
CA TYR A 125 6.90 -10.69 -10.59
C TYR A 125 6.41 -10.86 -12.03
N VAL A 126 5.15 -10.51 -12.29
CA VAL A 126 4.62 -10.45 -13.65
C VAL A 126 4.68 -9.00 -14.08
N PRO A 127 5.59 -8.63 -15.01
CA PRO A 127 5.62 -7.27 -15.51
C PRO A 127 4.27 -6.97 -16.16
N TYR A 128 3.79 -5.73 -15.96
CA TYR A 128 2.58 -5.29 -16.63
C TYR A 128 2.76 -5.47 -18.15
N PRO A 129 1.89 -6.24 -18.82
CA PRO A 129 1.98 -6.39 -20.26
C PRO A 129 1.79 -5.02 -20.90
N HIS A 130 2.52 -4.77 -21.98
CA HIS A 130 2.29 -3.60 -22.84
C HIS A 130 0.92 -3.75 -23.50
N LEU A 131 -0.13 -3.29 -22.83
CA LEU A 131 -1.48 -3.20 -23.37
C LEU A 131 -1.58 -1.98 -24.30
N ASN A 132 -2.37 -2.09 -25.36
CA ASN A 132 -2.70 -0.93 -26.17
C ASN A 132 -3.48 0.09 -25.32
N PHE A 133 -3.38 1.39 -25.63
CA PHE A 133 -3.96 2.47 -24.83
C PHE A 133 -5.44 2.23 -24.45
N PHE A 134 -6.26 1.73 -25.38
CA PHE A 134 -7.67 1.46 -25.13
C PHE A 134 -7.92 0.27 -24.21
N GLU A 135 -7.16 -0.82 -24.39
CA GLU A 135 -7.21 -1.98 -23.48
C GLU A 135 -6.74 -1.56 -22.09
N HIS A 136 -5.68 -0.74 -22.03
CA HIS A 136 -5.18 -0.18 -20.78
C HIS A 136 -6.25 0.63 -20.06
N ILE A 137 -6.96 1.53 -20.76
CA ILE A 137 -8.06 2.31 -20.18
C ILE A 137 -9.20 1.40 -19.72
N GLN A 138 -9.63 0.42 -20.51
CA GLN A 138 -10.74 -0.46 -20.12
C GLN A 138 -10.39 -1.31 -18.91
N THR A 139 -9.23 -1.98 -18.92
CA THR A 139 -8.77 -2.79 -17.79
C THR A 139 -8.49 -1.92 -16.56
N LYS A 140 -7.92 -0.73 -16.73
CA LYS A 140 -7.66 0.19 -15.61
C LYS A 140 -8.93 0.79 -15.06
N ILE A 141 -9.87 1.26 -15.88
CA ILE A 141 -11.17 1.75 -15.39
C ILE A 141 -11.84 0.66 -14.57
N PHE A 142 -11.83 -0.59 -15.06
CA PHE A 142 -12.40 -1.74 -14.36
C PHE A 142 -11.66 -2.09 -13.05
N VAL A 143 -10.33 -2.03 -13.04
CA VAL A 143 -9.52 -2.28 -11.84
C VAL A 143 -9.67 -1.13 -10.83
N THR A 144 -9.63 0.12 -11.28
CA THR A 144 -9.87 1.31 -10.45
C THR A 144 -11.31 1.37 -9.95
N SER A 145 -12.27 0.79 -10.68
CA SER A 145 -13.66 0.68 -10.23
C SER A 145 -13.89 -0.49 -9.28
N ASN A 146 -12.92 -1.36 -9.03
CA ASN A 146 -13.04 -2.41 -8.02
C ASN A 146 -12.16 -2.12 -6.79
N ASP A 147 -11.22 -1.19 -6.90
CA ASP A 147 -10.40 -0.76 -5.77
C ASP A 147 -11.14 0.28 -4.92
N GLU A 148 -11.57 -0.15 -3.75
CA GLU A 148 -12.29 0.67 -2.76
C GLU A 148 -11.52 1.94 -2.35
N TYR A 149 -10.19 1.88 -2.28
CA TYR A 149 -9.36 3.05 -1.93
C TYR A 149 -9.41 4.10 -3.03
N ILE A 150 -9.29 3.68 -4.29
CA ILE A 150 -9.34 4.58 -5.44
C ILE A 150 -10.73 5.22 -5.54
N GLN A 151 -11.78 4.41 -5.39
CA GLN A 151 -13.16 4.92 -5.36
C GLN A 151 -13.36 5.95 -4.24
N SER A 152 -12.93 5.64 -3.01
CA SER A 152 -13.07 6.53 -1.85
C SER A 152 -12.39 7.89 -2.09
N ARG A 153 -11.17 7.88 -2.66
CA ARG A 153 -10.45 9.13 -3.01
C ARG A 153 -11.15 9.90 -4.14
N MET A 154 -11.62 9.22 -5.18
CA MET A 154 -12.34 9.84 -6.29
C MET A 154 -13.66 10.48 -5.84
N VAL A 155 -14.41 9.78 -4.98
CA VAL A 155 -15.65 10.29 -4.38
C VAL A 155 -15.35 11.49 -3.48
N SER A 156 -14.28 11.46 -2.70
CA SER A 156 -13.85 12.60 -1.87
C SER A 156 -13.51 13.83 -2.72
N CYS A 157 -12.76 13.63 -3.82
CA CYS A 157 -12.44 14.71 -4.75
C CYS A 157 -13.69 15.30 -5.41
N ALA A 158 -14.63 14.44 -5.82
CA ALA A 158 -15.91 14.87 -6.39
C ALA A 158 -16.75 15.66 -5.37
N ALA A 159 -16.87 15.20 -4.13
CA ALA A 159 -17.63 15.88 -3.08
C ALA A 159 -17.09 17.30 -2.81
N LEU A 160 -15.77 17.44 -2.72
CA LEU A 160 -15.10 18.72 -2.53
C LEU A 160 -15.22 19.64 -3.76
N ALA A 161 -15.16 19.07 -4.97
CA ALA A 161 -15.39 19.82 -6.20
C ALA A 161 -16.83 20.33 -6.32
N PHE A 162 -17.82 19.54 -5.91
CA PHE A 162 -19.21 19.98 -5.83
C PHE A 162 -19.39 21.12 -4.83
N LEU A 163 -18.73 21.05 -3.67
CA LEU A 163 -18.75 22.13 -2.69
C LEU A 163 -18.16 23.43 -3.26
N SER A 164 -17.02 23.34 -3.95
CA SER A 164 -16.37 24.46 -4.62
C SER A 164 -17.26 25.07 -5.72
N SER A 165 -17.89 24.23 -6.55
CA SER A 165 -18.84 24.68 -7.58
C SER A 165 -20.09 25.32 -7.00
N ALA A 166 -20.61 24.79 -5.88
CA ALA A 166 -21.75 25.37 -5.18
C ALA A 166 -21.42 26.75 -4.60
N ALA A 167 -20.22 26.93 -4.04
CA ALA A 167 -19.74 28.23 -3.57
C ALA A 167 -19.65 29.24 -4.71
N SER A 168 -19.07 28.85 -5.86
CA SER A 168 -18.98 29.70 -7.05
C SER A 168 -20.36 30.06 -7.61
N SER A 169 -21.27 29.09 -7.68
CA SER A 169 -22.65 29.26 -8.13
C SER A 169 -23.45 30.18 -7.19
N SER A 170 -23.19 30.10 -5.87
CA SER A 170 -23.79 30.98 -4.87
C SER A 170 -23.32 32.43 -5.03
N LEU A 171 -22.03 32.65 -5.31
CA LEU A 171 -21.50 33.98 -5.65
C LEU A 171 -22.16 34.53 -6.92
N ALA A 172 -22.32 33.70 -7.95
CA ALA A 172 -22.97 34.11 -9.20
C ALA A 172 -24.41 34.58 -8.95
N MET A 173 -25.14 33.85 -8.11
CA MET A 173 -26.49 34.18 -7.70
C MET A 173 -26.57 35.46 -6.89
N LEU A 174 -25.64 35.66 -5.95
CA LEU A 174 -25.55 36.87 -5.15
C LEU A 174 -25.34 38.11 -6.04
N PHE A 175 -24.39 38.05 -6.98
CA PHE A 175 -24.14 39.15 -7.92
C PHE A 175 -25.30 39.40 -8.89
N LYS A 176 -25.98 38.34 -9.33
CA LYS A 176 -27.17 38.48 -10.18
C LYS A 176 -28.33 39.15 -9.43
N HIS A 177 -28.52 38.77 -8.17
CA HIS A 177 -29.53 39.38 -7.29
C HIS A 177 -29.24 40.85 -7.00
N GLU A 178 -27.97 41.19 -6.73
CA GLU A 178 -27.53 42.56 -6.55
C GLU A 178 -27.75 43.40 -7.81
N ARG A 179 -27.38 42.89 -8.99
CA ARG A 179 -27.65 43.55 -10.28
C ARG A 179 -29.15 43.76 -10.49
N HIS A 180 -29.98 42.77 -10.19
CA HIS A 180 -31.42 42.90 -10.29
C HIS A 180 -32.00 43.98 -9.36
N LYS A 181 -31.53 44.05 -8.10
CA LYS A 181 -31.91 45.11 -7.18
C LYS A 181 -31.51 46.49 -7.67
N GLN A 182 -30.32 46.60 -8.27
CA GLN A 182 -29.83 47.83 -8.88
C GLN A 182 -30.72 48.29 -10.03
N ASP A 183 -31.10 47.38 -10.94
CA ASP A 183 -31.99 47.69 -12.06
C ASP A 183 -33.40 48.10 -11.60
N CYS A 184 -33.87 47.59 -10.45
CA CYS A 184 -35.20 47.91 -9.91
C CYS A 184 -35.26 49.22 -9.09
N MET A 185 -34.13 49.69 -8.55
CA MET A 185 -34.08 50.82 -7.59
C MET A 185 -33.49 52.10 -8.21
N GLU A 186 -33.84 52.42 -9.46
CA GLU A 186 -33.43 53.65 -10.15
C GLU A 186 -33.60 54.90 -9.25
N GLY A 187 -32.50 55.41 -8.67
CA GLY A 187 -32.46 56.73 -8.03
C GLY A 187 -32.02 56.82 -6.56
N LEU A 188 -31.75 55.71 -5.84
CA LEU A 188 -31.08 55.77 -4.53
C LEU A 188 -29.62 55.29 -4.63
N GLU A 189 -28.71 56.01 -3.96
CA GLU A 189 -27.25 55.86 -4.02
C GLU A 189 -26.78 54.40 -4.09
N LEU A 190 -26.34 54.04 -5.29
CA LEU A 190 -26.02 52.69 -5.76
C LEU A 190 -24.55 52.30 -5.55
N GLU A 191 -23.82 53.09 -4.76
CA GLU A 191 -22.37 52.98 -4.58
C GLU A 191 -21.97 51.75 -3.73
N TYR A 192 -22.89 51.20 -2.93
CA TYR A 192 -22.60 50.08 -2.04
C TYR A 192 -22.52 48.71 -2.75
N THR A 193 -23.25 48.50 -3.85
CA THR A 193 -23.38 47.17 -4.49
C THR A 193 -22.30 46.86 -5.53
N SER A 194 -21.75 47.87 -6.22
CA SER A 194 -20.54 47.68 -7.04
C SER A 194 -19.35 47.25 -6.19
N SER A 195 -19.26 47.78 -4.97
CA SER A 195 -18.16 47.52 -4.03
C SER A 195 -18.01 46.04 -3.65
N THR A 196 -19.10 45.30 -3.38
CA THR A 196 -19.00 43.88 -2.99
C THR A 196 -18.47 42.99 -4.12
N LYS A 197 -19.04 43.13 -5.32
CA LYS A 197 -18.60 42.35 -6.49
C LYS A 197 -17.17 42.70 -6.89
N GLU A 198 -16.85 43.99 -6.94
CA GLU A 198 -15.49 44.47 -7.22
C GLU A 198 -14.50 43.99 -6.16
N TRP A 199 -14.88 43.96 -4.88
CA TRP A 199 -14.05 43.44 -3.81
C TRP A 199 -13.72 41.96 -4.00
N PHE A 200 -14.71 41.10 -4.27
CA PHE A 200 -14.51 39.67 -4.50
C PHE A 200 -13.69 39.39 -5.76
N LEU A 201 -14.00 40.06 -6.88
CA LEU A 201 -13.26 39.90 -8.12
C LEU A 201 -11.84 40.48 -7.99
N GLY A 202 -11.64 41.52 -7.19
CA GLY A 202 -10.34 42.06 -6.83
C GLY A 202 -9.48 41.10 -6.00
N GLN A 203 -10.07 40.10 -5.34
CA GLN A 203 -9.31 39.03 -4.67
C GLN A 203 -8.77 37.97 -5.64
N LYS A 204 -9.20 37.98 -6.91
CA LYS A 204 -8.79 36.95 -7.89
C LYS A 204 -7.28 36.89 -8.05
N ASP A 205 -6.61 38.02 -8.24
CA ASP A 205 -5.16 38.07 -8.45
C ASP A 205 -4.38 37.66 -7.19
N PRO A 206 -4.69 38.18 -5.98
CA PRO A 206 -4.10 37.69 -4.73
C PRO A 206 -4.27 36.18 -4.51
N PHE A 207 -5.44 35.62 -4.80
CA PHE A 207 -5.66 34.17 -4.69
C PHE A 207 -4.85 33.39 -5.72
N ALA A 208 -4.77 33.90 -6.95
CA ALA A 208 -3.99 33.27 -8.01
C ALA A 208 -2.50 33.25 -7.63
N GLU A 209 -1.95 34.37 -7.17
CA GLU A 209 -0.57 34.49 -6.72
C GLU A 209 -0.27 33.60 -5.51
N THR A 210 -1.18 33.56 -4.53
CA THR A 210 -1.04 32.69 -3.35
C THR A 210 -1.04 31.22 -3.73
N LEU A 211 -1.99 30.79 -4.58
CA LEU A 211 -2.05 29.40 -5.06
C LEU A 211 -0.83 29.05 -5.91
N ASP A 212 -0.38 29.95 -6.77
CA ASP A 212 0.79 29.76 -7.63
C ASP A 212 2.08 29.65 -6.82
N SER A 213 2.22 30.49 -5.79
CA SER A 213 3.37 30.49 -4.88
C SER A 213 3.38 29.26 -3.97
N PHE A 214 2.21 28.80 -3.51
CA PHE A 214 2.14 27.67 -2.59
C PHE A 214 2.26 26.31 -3.28
N LYS A 215 1.83 26.17 -4.55
CA LYS A 215 1.71 24.85 -5.22
C LYS A 215 3.01 24.06 -5.28
N PHE A 216 4.16 24.74 -5.38
CA PHE A 216 5.46 24.09 -5.56
C PHE A 216 5.79 23.15 -4.41
N LEU A 217 5.65 23.62 -3.17
CA LEU A 217 6.07 22.89 -1.98
C LEU A 217 5.34 21.53 -1.78
N PRO A 218 4.00 21.44 -1.76
CA PRO A 218 3.29 20.18 -1.59
C PRO A 218 3.50 19.23 -2.77
N ILE A 219 3.56 19.74 -4.01
CA ILE A 219 3.85 18.92 -5.20
C ILE A 219 5.26 18.34 -5.10
N PHE A 220 6.25 19.16 -4.74
CA PHE A 220 7.63 18.74 -4.55
C PHE A 220 7.73 17.64 -3.48
N LEU A 221 7.08 17.80 -2.32
CA LEU A 221 7.10 16.81 -1.25
C LEU A 221 6.46 15.49 -1.67
N ILE A 222 5.32 15.54 -2.38
CA ILE A 222 4.67 14.36 -2.95
C ILE A 222 5.64 13.64 -3.90
N LEU A 223 6.22 14.34 -4.88
CA LEU A 223 7.13 13.74 -5.86
C LEU A 223 8.39 13.17 -5.22
N ALA A 224 8.98 13.90 -4.26
CA ALA A 224 10.13 13.44 -3.50
C ALA A 224 9.80 12.15 -2.72
N TYR A 225 8.60 12.08 -2.13
CA TYR A 225 8.17 10.89 -1.40
C TYR A 225 7.85 9.71 -2.32
N ILE A 226 7.23 9.94 -3.50
CA ILE A 226 7.09 8.88 -4.53
C ILE A 226 8.46 8.33 -4.89
N ALA A 227 9.42 9.20 -5.22
CA ALA A 227 10.76 8.77 -5.63
C ALA A 227 11.45 7.95 -4.53
N PHE A 228 11.31 8.38 -3.27
CA PHE A 228 11.78 7.62 -2.12
C PHE A 228 11.15 6.22 -2.05
N LEU A 229 9.81 6.13 -2.12
CA LEU A 229 9.10 4.85 -2.02
C LEU A 229 9.42 3.91 -3.18
N VAL A 230 9.53 4.42 -4.40
CA VAL A 230 9.95 3.62 -5.57
C VAL A 230 11.36 3.04 -5.38
N ASN A 231 12.30 3.84 -4.86
CA ASN A 231 13.64 3.36 -4.56
C ASN A 231 13.63 2.30 -3.46
N ARG A 232 12.87 2.52 -2.37
CA ARG A 232 12.69 1.54 -1.29
C ARG A 232 12.10 0.24 -1.81
N TRP A 233 11.05 0.31 -2.63
CA TRP A 233 10.41 -0.83 -3.29
C TRP A 233 11.41 -1.61 -4.15
N ARG A 234 12.23 -0.90 -4.93
CA ARG A 234 13.29 -1.52 -5.74
C ARG A 234 14.34 -2.22 -4.87
N ASP A 235 14.70 -1.61 -3.74
CA ASP A 235 15.65 -2.20 -2.79
C ASP A 235 15.11 -3.48 -2.15
N PHE A 236 13.80 -3.56 -1.89
CA PHE A 236 13.15 -4.81 -1.45
C PHE A 236 13.28 -5.92 -2.51
N MET A 237 12.98 -5.62 -3.77
CA MET A 237 13.16 -6.55 -4.91
C MET A 237 14.60 -7.05 -4.99
N ILE A 238 15.56 -6.13 -5.06
CA ILE A 238 16.99 -6.46 -5.20
C ILE A 238 17.47 -7.29 -4.02
N THR A 239 17.10 -6.90 -2.80
CA THR A 239 17.54 -7.61 -1.59
C THR A 239 16.94 -9.01 -1.52
N SER A 240 15.68 -9.19 -1.94
CA SER A 240 15.01 -10.50 -2.00
C SER A 240 15.71 -11.47 -2.96
N HIS A 241 16.04 -11.00 -4.17
CA HIS A 241 16.80 -11.83 -5.12
C HIS A 241 18.26 -12.05 -4.68
N THR A 242 18.85 -11.09 -3.97
CA THR A 242 20.18 -11.28 -3.38
C THR A 242 20.15 -12.39 -2.32
N ILE A 243 19.13 -12.42 -1.45
CA ILE A 243 18.95 -13.51 -0.47
C ILE A 243 18.81 -14.86 -1.19
N GLN A 244 17.96 -14.94 -2.23
CA GLN A 244 17.82 -16.13 -3.06
C GLN A 244 19.18 -16.59 -3.63
N GLY A 245 19.94 -15.68 -4.25
CA GLY A 245 21.26 -15.98 -4.79
C GLY A 245 22.24 -16.49 -3.71
N ARG A 246 22.28 -15.85 -2.54
CA ARG A 246 23.17 -16.28 -1.44
C ARG A 246 22.80 -17.65 -0.89
N ILE A 247 21.52 -17.98 -0.82
CA ILE A 247 21.07 -19.31 -0.42
C ILE A 247 21.51 -20.36 -1.45
N GLN A 248 21.36 -20.05 -2.74
CA GLN A 248 21.82 -20.92 -3.82
C GLN A 248 23.34 -21.11 -3.84
N ASP A 249 24.12 -20.05 -3.58
CA ASP A 249 25.58 -20.13 -3.44
C ASP A 249 25.98 -21.15 -2.35
N VAL A 250 25.33 -21.07 -1.18
CA VAL A 250 25.55 -22.05 -0.10
C VAL A 250 25.15 -23.45 -0.55
N GLY A 251 24.00 -23.61 -1.21
CA GLY A 251 23.54 -24.89 -1.73
C GLY A 251 24.51 -25.53 -2.73
N ILE A 252 25.07 -24.75 -3.65
CA ILE A 252 26.08 -25.22 -4.62
C ILE A 252 27.34 -25.65 -3.90
N LEU A 253 27.84 -24.83 -2.97
CA LEU A 253 29.06 -25.13 -2.21
C LEU A 253 28.89 -26.40 -1.37
N VAL A 254 27.77 -26.54 -0.66
CA VAL A 254 27.43 -27.72 0.15
C VAL A 254 27.32 -28.97 -0.72
N GLY A 255 26.62 -28.89 -1.86
CA GLY A 255 26.49 -30.00 -2.81
C GLY A 255 27.83 -30.47 -3.40
N SER A 256 28.86 -29.62 -3.38
CA SER A 256 30.21 -29.95 -3.84
C SER A 256 31.10 -30.61 -2.77
N VAL A 257 30.70 -30.55 -1.49
CA VAL A 257 31.50 -31.05 -0.36
C VAL A 257 31.77 -32.55 -0.46
N PRO A 258 30.75 -33.43 -0.59
CA PRO A 258 30.91 -34.87 -0.45
C PRO A 258 31.90 -35.50 -1.43
N ASP A 259 32.45 -36.65 -1.05
CA ASP A 259 33.22 -37.47 -1.99
C ASP A 259 32.28 -38.22 -2.97
N ASN A 260 32.83 -38.64 -4.11
CA ASN A 260 32.11 -39.47 -5.07
C ASN A 260 32.67 -40.91 -5.00
N PRO A 261 31.87 -41.93 -4.68
CA PRO A 261 30.41 -41.91 -4.45
C PRO A 261 29.99 -41.30 -3.10
N VAL A 262 28.85 -40.60 -3.11
CA VAL A 262 28.29 -39.95 -1.92
C VAL A 262 27.69 -41.00 -0.99
N THR A 263 28.14 -41.01 0.26
CA THR A 263 27.64 -41.94 1.30
C THR A 263 26.21 -41.60 1.74
N LYS A 264 25.52 -42.57 2.34
CA LYS A 264 24.14 -42.36 2.83
C LYS A 264 24.12 -41.30 3.94
N GLU A 265 25.13 -41.29 4.78
CA GLU A 265 25.32 -40.37 5.89
C GLU A 265 25.51 -38.94 5.39
N GLU A 266 26.34 -38.72 4.37
CA GLU A 266 26.49 -37.42 3.71
C GLU A 266 25.16 -36.96 3.08
N LYS A 267 24.44 -37.84 2.37
CA LYS A 267 23.12 -37.49 1.77
C LYS A 267 22.13 -37.03 2.82
N LYS A 268 22.06 -37.70 3.97
CA LYS A 268 21.20 -37.30 5.11
C LYS A 268 21.61 -35.96 5.70
N GLN A 269 22.92 -35.71 5.78
CA GLN A 269 23.44 -34.48 6.33
C GLN A 269 23.14 -33.28 5.42
N ILE A 270 23.31 -33.45 4.10
CA ILE A 270 22.92 -32.47 3.07
C ILE A 270 21.42 -32.19 3.13
N TYR A 271 20.58 -33.21 3.34
CA TYR A 271 19.14 -33.04 3.50
C TYR A 271 18.77 -32.12 4.68
N LYS A 272 19.45 -32.24 5.83
CA LYS A 272 19.21 -31.32 6.96
C LYS A 272 19.56 -29.87 6.60
N ILE A 273 20.71 -29.67 5.95
CA ILE A 273 21.13 -28.34 5.50
C ILE A 273 20.11 -27.77 4.49
N TYR A 274 19.64 -28.59 3.55
CA TYR A 274 18.57 -28.23 2.60
C TYR A 274 17.31 -27.75 3.32
N ARG A 275 16.82 -28.50 4.32
CA ARG A 275 15.64 -28.12 5.10
C ARG A 275 15.85 -26.79 5.82
N PHE A 276 16.99 -26.61 6.49
CA PHE A 276 17.28 -25.38 7.22
C PHE A 276 17.46 -24.16 6.32
N LEU A 277 18.07 -24.30 5.13
CA LEU A 277 18.17 -23.20 4.17
C LEU A 277 16.79 -22.73 3.69
N ASN A 278 15.89 -23.66 3.38
CA ASN A 278 14.51 -23.34 3.02
C ASN A 278 13.74 -22.71 4.20
N ALA A 279 13.91 -23.23 5.42
CA ALA A 279 13.31 -22.66 6.62
C ALA A 279 13.80 -21.22 6.86
N VAL A 280 15.11 -20.95 6.72
CA VAL A 280 15.67 -19.60 6.80
C VAL A 280 15.05 -18.69 5.75
N HIS A 281 14.89 -19.16 4.51
CA HIS A 281 14.32 -18.37 3.43
C HIS A 281 12.88 -17.92 3.74
N ILE A 282 12.04 -18.85 4.22
CA ILE A 282 10.66 -18.54 4.65
C ILE A 282 10.67 -17.54 5.81
N MET A 283 11.53 -17.77 6.80
CA MET A 283 11.66 -16.88 7.97
C MET A 283 12.09 -15.45 7.59
N CYS A 284 12.77 -15.24 6.45
CA CYS A 284 13.10 -13.91 5.95
C CYS A 284 11.85 -13.08 5.67
N TYR A 285 10.84 -13.72 5.10
CA TYR A 285 9.64 -13.06 4.64
C TYR A 285 8.54 -12.98 5.70
N LYS A 286 8.78 -13.53 6.91
CA LYS A 286 7.82 -13.54 8.02
C LYS A 286 7.20 -12.17 8.30
N SER A 287 8.03 -11.13 8.36
CA SER A 287 7.58 -9.76 8.66
C SER A 287 6.68 -9.16 7.58
N PHE A 288 6.69 -9.76 6.38
CA PHE A 288 6.02 -9.29 5.17
C PHE A 288 4.82 -10.15 4.78
N MET A 289 4.75 -11.37 5.29
CA MET A 289 3.59 -12.25 5.12
C MET A 289 2.39 -11.73 5.92
N ARG A 290 1.19 -12.18 5.52
CA ARG A 290 -0.09 -11.83 6.16
C ARG A 290 -0.03 -12.01 7.69
N ASP A 291 -0.90 -11.30 8.42
CA ASP A 291 -0.90 -11.26 9.90
C ASP A 291 -0.83 -12.64 10.58
N GLU A 292 -1.39 -13.67 9.93
CA GLU A 292 -1.34 -15.07 10.36
C GLU A 292 0.08 -15.64 10.53
N PHE A 293 1.09 -15.05 9.88
CA PHE A 293 2.48 -15.49 9.93
C PHE A 293 3.34 -14.66 10.88
N LYS A 294 2.79 -13.61 11.51
CA LYS A 294 3.57 -12.72 12.40
C LYS A 294 3.92 -13.37 13.74
N ASN A 295 3.22 -14.43 14.15
CA ASN A 295 3.53 -15.18 15.37
C ASN A 295 4.64 -16.22 15.12
N ASP A 296 5.74 -16.16 15.89
CA ASP A 296 6.85 -17.12 15.78
C ASP A 296 6.39 -18.57 16.02
N ASP A 297 5.53 -18.81 17.00
CA ASP A 297 5.10 -20.16 17.36
C ASP A 297 4.24 -20.81 16.27
N GLN A 298 3.39 -20.01 15.63
CA GLN A 298 2.55 -20.48 14.52
C GLN A 298 3.40 -20.77 13.29
N LEU A 299 4.36 -19.90 12.98
CA LEU A 299 5.26 -20.12 11.85
C LEU A 299 6.15 -21.34 12.08
N ILE A 300 6.68 -21.55 13.28
CA ILE A 300 7.45 -22.75 13.62
C ILE A 300 6.58 -24.01 13.45
N SER A 301 5.34 -23.96 13.93
CA SER A 301 4.39 -25.08 13.75
C SER A 301 4.16 -25.39 12.27
N GLN A 302 4.01 -24.37 11.43
CA GLN A 302 3.88 -24.55 9.98
C GLN A 302 5.16 -25.10 9.34
N LEU A 303 6.35 -24.66 9.79
CA LEU A 303 7.61 -25.22 9.31
C LEU A 303 7.76 -26.70 9.68
N ILE A 304 7.21 -27.13 10.83
CA ILE A 304 7.12 -28.56 11.19
C ILE A 304 6.14 -29.28 10.26
N GLU A 305 4.95 -28.72 10.03
CA GLU A 305 3.94 -29.29 9.13
C GLU A 305 4.43 -29.41 7.68
N MET A 306 5.35 -28.53 7.26
CA MET A 306 5.98 -28.57 5.94
C MET A 306 7.18 -29.53 5.86
N ASP A 307 7.48 -30.29 6.91
CA ASP A 307 8.67 -31.15 7.03
C ASP A 307 10.01 -30.40 6.89
N LEU A 308 10.02 -29.09 7.13
CA LEU A 308 11.25 -28.29 7.16
C LEU A 308 11.93 -28.34 8.52
N LEU A 309 11.17 -28.57 9.59
CA LEU A 309 11.69 -28.76 10.94
C LEU A 309 11.12 -30.04 11.55
N THR A 310 11.92 -30.72 12.37
CA THR A 310 11.39 -31.75 13.27
C THR A 310 10.71 -31.10 14.48
N GLY A 311 9.89 -31.86 15.21
CA GLY A 311 9.28 -31.36 16.44
C GLY A 311 10.33 -30.91 17.48
N GLU A 312 11.45 -31.62 17.57
CA GLU A 312 12.55 -31.27 18.49
C GLU A 312 13.28 -29.99 18.05
N GLU A 313 13.58 -29.87 16.76
CA GLU A 313 14.19 -28.67 16.17
C GLU A 313 13.29 -27.44 16.40
N GLY A 314 11.98 -27.59 16.17
CA GLY A 314 11.00 -26.53 16.38
C GLY A 314 10.88 -26.09 17.84
N VAL A 315 10.88 -27.02 18.79
CA VAL A 315 10.88 -26.68 20.23
C VAL A 315 12.13 -25.91 20.62
N HIS A 316 13.30 -26.33 20.13
CA HIS A 316 14.55 -25.63 20.40
C HIS A 316 14.56 -24.22 19.80
N LEU A 317 14.15 -24.08 18.54
CA LEU A 317 14.09 -22.77 17.88
C LEU A 317 13.05 -21.85 18.53
N GLY A 318 11.89 -22.38 18.93
CA GLY A 318 10.86 -21.60 19.62
C GLY A 318 11.35 -20.98 20.92
N SER A 319 12.29 -21.63 21.62
CA SER A 319 12.92 -21.08 22.82
C SER A 319 13.79 -19.83 22.57
N MET A 320 14.16 -19.55 21.31
CA MET A 320 14.98 -18.39 20.94
C MET A 320 14.18 -17.09 20.72
N GLY A 321 12.84 -17.15 20.76
CA GLY A 321 11.97 -16.00 20.58
C GLY A 321 12.20 -15.28 19.24
N LYS A 322 12.46 -13.97 19.27
CA LYS A 322 12.60 -13.14 18.05
C LYS A 322 13.87 -13.41 17.22
N LYS A 323 14.71 -14.36 17.63
CA LYS A 323 16.01 -14.67 17.02
C LYS A 323 16.07 -16.04 16.35
N VAL A 324 14.92 -16.60 16.00
CA VAL A 324 14.82 -17.91 15.31
C VAL A 324 15.64 -17.94 14.01
N ARG A 325 15.63 -16.86 13.22
CA ARG A 325 16.40 -16.76 11.98
C ARG A 325 17.90 -16.89 12.21
N GLU A 326 18.43 -16.21 13.23
CA GLU A 326 19.84 -16.32 13.61
C GLU A 326 20.16 -17.71 14.17
N GLY A 327 19.24 -18.30 14.94
CA GLY A 327 19.34 -19.68 15.43
C GLY A 327 19.46 -20.71 14.31
N LEU A 328 18.65 -20.56 13.26
CA LEU A 328 18.71 -21.42 12.07
C LEU A 328 20.05 -21.27 11.32
N CYS A 329 20.58 -20.04 11.20
CA CYS A 329 21.90 -19.83 10.59
C CYS A 329 23.00 -20.56 11.37
N SER A 330 22.97 -20.47 12.70
CA SER A 330 23.89 -21.20 13.58
C SER A 330 23.75 -22.71 13.41
N ARG A 331 22.52 -23.22 13.27
CA ARG A 331 22.29 -24.65 13.00
C ARG A 331 22.85 -25.08 11.64
N ILE A 332 22.68 -24.27 10.60
CA ILE A 332 23.27 -24.55 9.28
C ILE A 332 24.79 -24.68 9.39
N LEU A 333 25.46 -23.77 10.11
CA LEU A 333 26.91 -23.84 10.35
C LEU A 333 27.30 -25.14 11.05
N CYS A 334 26.60 -25.52 12.13
CA CYS A 334 26.85 -26.79 12.82
C CYS A 334 26.68 -28.01 11.89
N GLU A 335 25.63 -28.03 11.07
CA GLU A 335 25.40 -29.14 10.16
C GLU A 335 26.43 -29.18 9.01
N ILE A 336 26.96 -28.02 8.59
CA ILE A 336 28.07 -27.92 7.63
C ILE A 336 29.36 -28.49 8.23
N ASP A 337 29.68 -28.16 9.48
CA ASP A 337 30.87 -28.70 10.16
C ASP A 337 30.80 -30.22 10.28
N VAL A 338 29.63 -30.76 10.61
CA VAL A 338 29.39 -32.22 10.61
C VAL A 338 29.62 -32.79 9.21
N LEU A 339 29.07 -32.20 8.15
CA LEU A 339 29.28 -32.67 6.77
C LEU A 339 30.77 -32.66 6.39
N LEU A 340 31.49 -31.61 6.77
CA LEU A 340 32.92 -31.47 6.49
C LEU A 340 33.77 -32.50 7.25
N SER A 341 33.33 -32.93 8.44
CA SER A 341 33.98 -34.01 9.19
C SER A 341 33.81 -35.39 8.56
N LEU A 342 32.78 -35.56 7.71
CA LEU A 342 32.48 -36.83 7.02
C LEU A 342 33.27 -36.99 5.71
N THR A 343 33.70 -35.89 5.09
CA THR A 343 34.47 -35.96 3.83
C THR A 343 35.95 -36.25 4.09
N THR A 344 36.57 -36.97 3.16
CA THR A 344 38.02 -37.26 3.17
C THR A 344 38.84 -36.21 2.43
N LYS A 345 38.21 -35.20 1.83
CA LYS A 345 38.90 -34.18 1.02
C LYS A 345 39.86 -33.36 1.84
N LYS A 346 41.11 -33.29 1.36
CA LYS A 346 42.19 -32.44 1.90
C LYS A 346 41.84 -30.95 1.99
N TYR A 347 40.82 -30.48 1.25
CA TYR A 347 40.40 -29.08 1.18
C TYR A 347 39.23 -28.73 2.11
N ALA A 348 38.83 -29.60 3.04
CA ALA A 348 37.70 -29.39 3.96
C ALA A 348 37.81 -28.05 4.72
N GLU A 349 39.00 -27.71 5.23
CA GLU A 349 39.24 -26.45 5.95
C GLU A 349 39.00 -25.22 5.06
N SER A 350 39.56 -25.20 3.85
CA SER A 350 39.34 -24.10 2.90
C SER A 350 37.86 -23.94 2.51
N LYS A 351 37.12 -25.06 2.38
CA LYS A 351 35.68 -25.03 2.12
C LYS A 351 34.88 -24.52 3.31
N SER A 352 35.27 -24.88 4.54
CA SER A 352 34.65 -24.37 5.77
C SER A 352 34.70 -22.84 5.82
N ILE A 353 35.88 -22.27 5.58
CA ILE A 353 36.08 -20.81 5.59
C ILE A 353 35.15 -20.12 4.59
N VAL A 354 35.09 -20.63 3.35
CA VAL A 354 34.23 -20.07 2.30
C VAL A 354 32.74 -20.23 2.64
N LEU A 355 32.32 -21.39 3.16
CA LEU A 355 30.92 -21.62 3.55
C LEU A 355 30.51 -20.69 4.71
N ASN A 356 31.36 -20.53 5.71
CA ASN A 356 31.11 -19.65 6.86
C ASN A 356 30.97 -18.19 6.42
N ASP A 357 31.83 -17.75 5.50
CA ASP A 357 31.72 -16.43 4.86
C ASP A 357 30.37 -16.27 4.14
N LYS A 358 29.94 -17.27 3.35
CA LYS A 358 28.64 -17.21 2.65
C LYS A 358 27.42 -17.22 3.55
N ILE A 359 27.46 -17.93 4.68
CA ILE A 359 26.39 -17.85 5.68
C ILE A 359 26.37 -16.47 6.36
N CYS A 360 27.54 -15.86 6.60
CA CYS A 360 27.62 -14.52 7.17
C CYS A 360 27.09 -13.45 6.19
N ASP A 361 27.43 -13.55 4.90
CA ASP A 361 26.88 -12.75 3.82
C ASP A 361 25.35 -12.88 3.74
N LEU A 362 24.84 -14.11 3.79
CA LEU A 362 23.41 -14.40 3.81
C LEU A 362 22.74 -13.71 5.01
N ARG A 363 23.27 -13.90 6.22
CA ARG A 363 22.79 -13.25 7.45
C ARG A 363 22.77 -11.73 7.32
N GLY A 364 23.85 -11.13 6.81
CA GLY A 364 23.93 -9.68 6.60
C GLY A 364 22.86 -9.17 5.63
N THR A 365 22.61 -9.90 4.55
CA THR A 365 21.59 -9.54 3.55
C THR A 365 20.17 -9.67 4.12
N MET A 366 19.90 -10.73 4.90
CA MET A 366 18.61 -10.88 5.59
C MET A 366 18.37 -9.78 6.64
N ALA A 367 19.42 -9.36 7.35
CA ALA A 367 19.34 -8.24 8.27
C ALA A 367 19.05 -6.93 7.53
N LYS A 368 19.67 -6.70 6.36
CA LYS A 368 19.36 -5.55 5.50
C LYS A 368 17.88 -5.53 5.12
N LEU A 369 17.31 -6.66 4.69
CA LEU A 369 15.89 -6.76 4.35
C LEU A 369 14.99 -6.38 5.54
N HIS A 370 15.32 -6.89 6.73
CA HIS A 370 14.59 -6.57 7.95
C HIS A 370 14.72 -5.08 8.32
N ASP A 371 15.92 -4.50 8.18
CA ASP A 371 16.17 -3.09 8.48
C ASP A 371 15.40 -2.17 7.53
N THR A 372 15.28 -2.50 6.23
CA THR A 372 14.47 -1.73 5.27
C THR A 372 12.98 -1.68 5.67
N PHE A 373 12.52 -2.68 6.41
CA PHE A 373 11.15 -2.73 6.94
C PHE A 373 11.03 -1.95 8.26
N VAL A 374 11.88 -2.24 9.24
CA VAL A 374 11.80 -1.64 10.59
C VAL A 374 12.15 -0.17 10.60
N ARG A 375 13.13 0.24 9.78
CA ARG A 375 13.48 1.64 9.58
C ARG A 375 12.50 2.22 8.58
N ASP A 376 11.27 2.33 9.02
CA ASP A 376 10.24 2.99 8.26
C ASP A 376 10.52 4.49 8.16
N ASN A 377 9.77 5.13 7.27
CA ASN A 377 9.80 6.57 7.07
C ASN A 377 9.74 7.33 8.41
N PRO A 378 10.46 8.46 8.57
CA PRO A 378 10.22 9.33 9.70
C PRO A 378 8.76 9.81 9.62
N ASN A 379 7.94 9.37 10.58
CA ASN A 379 6.50 9.66 10.64
C ASN A 379 6.23 11.17 10.55
N GLU A 380 7.16 11.98 11.05
CA GLU A 380 7.15 13.43 11.03
C GLU A 380 7.19 13.99 9.60
N TYR A 381 7.95 13.37 8.68
CA TYR A 381 8.01 13.80 7.28
C TYR A 381 6.69 13.55 6.57
N ILE A 382 6.10 12.37 6.75
CA ILE A 382 4.80 12.01 6.17
C ILE A 382 3.71 12.97 6.70
N LEU A 383 3.71 13.22 8.01
CA LEU A 383 2.77 14.14 8.64
C LEU A 383 2.91 15.55 8.10
N ALA A 384 4.14 16.08 8.01
CA ALA A 384 4.39 17.42 7.47
C ALA A 384 3.93 17.55 6.01
N MET A 385 4.24 16.55 5.18
CA MET A 385 3.76 16.48 3.79
C MET A 385 2.22 16.48 3.75
N GLN A 386 1.56 15.62 4.53
CA GLN A 386 0.10 15.55 4.56
C GLN A 386 -0.52 16.88 4.98
N VAL A 387 -0.03 17.53 6.03
CA VAL A 387 -0.50 18.84 6.49
C VAL A 387 -0.39 19.87 5.37
N LEU A 388 0.77 19.98 4.71
CA LEU A 388 0.98 20.94 3.63
C LEU A 388 0.08 20.66 2.42
N VAL A 389 -0.11 19.40 2.06
CA VAL A 389 -1.03 19.01 0.98
C VAL A 389 -2.47 19.35 1.35
N TYR A 390 -2.91 19.08 2.59
CA TYR A 390 -4.26 19.44 3.02
C TYR A 390 -4.47 20.95 3.10
N CYS A 391 -3.48 21.72 3.55
CA CYS A 391 -3.51 23.18 3.46
C CYS A 391 -3.68 23.65 2.01
N TYR A 392 -2.97 23.03 1.05
CA TYR A 392 -3.12 23.37 -0.36
C TYR A 392 -4.51 23.02 -0.91
N ILE A 393 -5.05 21.86 -0.53
CA ILE A 393 -6.40 21.43 -0.88
C ILE A 393 -7.44 22.43 -0.37
N LEU A 394 -7.30 22.91 0.87
CA LEU A 394 -8.18 23.95 1.42
C LEU A 394 -8.10 25.25 0.59
N LEU A 395 -6.88 25.67 0.21
CA LEU A 395 -6.70 26.83 -0.67
C LEU A 395 -7.36 26.62 -2.05
N ILE A 396 -7.29 25.43 -2.62
CA ILE A 396 -7.95 25.11 -3.89
C ILE A 396 -9.47 25.20 -3.75
N ILE A 397 -10.05 24.55 -2.74
CA ILE A 397 -11.51 24.51 -2.52
C ILE A 397 -12.08 25.92 -2.35
N THR A 398 -11.35 26.79 -1.64
CA THR A 398 -11.75 28.17 -1.33
C THR A 398 -11.40 29.18 -2.42
N GLY A 399 -10.27 29.02 -3.12
CA GLY A 399 -9.80 29.95 -4.15
C GLY A 399 -10.37 29.68 -5.54
N TYR A 400 -10.52 28.41 -5.96
CA TYR A 400 -11.04 28.07 -7.29
C TYR A 400 -12.45 28.59 -7.59
N PRO A 401 -13.38 28.69 -6.62
CA PRO A 401 -14.67 29.34 -6.84
C PRO A 401 -14.57 30.76 -7.38
N ILE A 402 -13.53 31.50 -6.98
CA ILE A 402 -13.25 32.88 -7.38
C ILE A 402 -12.43 32.89 -8.68
N LEU A 403 -11.38 32.06 -8.76
CA LEU A 403 -10.49 32.02 -9.92
C LEU A 403 -11.20 31.60 -11.22
N MET A 404 -12.03 30.56 -11.12
CA MET A 404 -12.76 29.97 -12.25
C MET A 404 -14.16 30.57 -12.42
N PHE A 405 -14.46 31.66 -11.71
CA PHE A 405 -15.73 32.36 -11.81
C PHE A 405 -15.93 32.91 -13.22
N SER A 406 -17.06 32.58 -13.84
CA SER A 406 -17.44 33.07 -15.17
C SER A 406 -18.66 33.99 -15.08
N ASP A 407 -18.47 35.29 -15.32
CA ASP A 407 -19.54 36.31 -15.38
C ASP A 407 -20.25 36.33 -16.75
N ASN A 408 -20.56 35.16 -17.30
CA ASN A 408 -21.25 35.10 -18.59
C ASN A 408 -22.73 35.45 -18.37
N ASN A 409 -23.31 36.35 -19.17
CA ASN A 409 -24.75 36.69 -19.08
C ASN A 409 -25.70 35.63 -19.66
N ALA A 410 -25.25 34.38 -19.82
CA ALA A 410 -26.06 33.30 -20.40
C ALA A 410 -27.17 32.83 -19.42
N ALA A 411 -28.22 32.19 -19.95
CA ALA A 411 -29.36 31.71 -19.13
C ALA A 411 -28.96 30.70 -18.02
N PHE A 412 -27.81 30.03 -18.16
CA PHE A 412 -27.22 29.10 -17.19
C PHE A 412 -26.02 29.66 -16.44
N SER A 413 -25.87 30.99 -16.39
CA SER A 413 -24.74 31.69 -15.74
C SER A 413 -24.56 31.40 -14.26
N CYS A 414 -25.64 30.96 -13.59
CA CYS A 414 -25.60 30.61 -12.18
C CYS A 414 -24.91 29.27 -11.92
N VAL A 415 -24.77 28.40 -12.93
CA VAL A 415 -24.07 27.12 -12.80
C VAL A 415 -22.61 27.33 -13.18
N GLN A 416 -21.70 27.00 -12.26
CA GLN A 416 -20.25 27.19 -12.45
C GLN A 416 -19.54 25.84 -12.60
N PRO A 417 -19.65 25.16 -13.76
CA PRO A 417 -19.08 23.83 -13.98
C PRO A 417 -17.55 23.87 -14.11
N LEU A 418 -16.97 25.00 -14.52
CA LEU A 418 -15.52 25.17 -14.60
C LEU A 418 -14.87 25.09 -13.21
N ALA A 419 -15.51 25.65 -12.18
CA ALA A 419 -15.06 25.50 -10.80
C ALA A 419 -15.10 24.03 -10.35
N PHE A 420 -16.12 23.27 -10.76
CA PHE A 420 -16.18 21.83 -10.49
C PHE A 420 -15.01 21.08 -11.15
N PHE A 421 -14.87 21.20 -12.48
CA PHE A 421 -13.84 20.45 -13.20
C PHE A 421 -12.43 20.86 -12.78
N GLY A 422 -12.18 22.16 -12.63
CA GLY A 422 -10.89 22.68 -12.16
C GLY A 422 -10.53 22.13 -10.78
N THR A 423 -11.43 22.22 -9.81
CA THR A 423 -11.19 21.68 -8.47
C THR A 423 -11.03 20.16 -8.51
N PHE A 424 -11.92 19.44 -9.22
CA PHE A 424 -11.88 17.98 -9.30
C PHE A 424 -10.54 17.46 -9.83
N PHE A 425 -10.10 17.92 -11.00
CA PHE A 425 -8.86 17.43 -11.61
C PHE A 425 -7.62 17.80 -10.78
N THR A 426 -7.60 19.00 -10.19
CA THR A 426 -6.50 19.39 -9.30
C THR A 426 -6.46 18.51 -8.05
N LEU A 427 -7.60 18.27 -7.39
CA LEU A 427 -7.67 17.40 -6.22
C LEU A 427 -7.29 15.95 -6.55
N VAL A 428 -7.77 15.41 -7.67
CA VAL A 428 -7.38 14.07 -8.14
C VAL A 428 -5.87 14.01 -8.34
N SER A 429 -5.25 15.01 -8.96
CA SER A 429 -3.79 15.03 -9.18
C SER A 429 -2.98 15.02 -7.88
N LEU A 430 -3.52 15.61 -6.80
CA LEU A 430 -2.88 15.66 -5.48
C LEU A 430 -3.15 14.42 -4.64
N GLN A 431 -4.33 13.81 -4.77
CA GLN A 431 -4.77 12.67 -3.95
C GLN A 431 -4.35 11.32 -4.55
N MET A 432 -4.26 11.19 -5.88
CA MET A 432 -3.87 9.94 -6.53
C MET A 432 -2.49 9.41 -6.10
N PRO A 433 -1.46 10.25 -5.89
CA PRO A 433 -0.19 9.82 -5.32
C PRO A 433 -0.29 9.09 -3.98
N PHE A 434 -1.28 9.41 -3.13
CA PHE A 434 -1.42 8.73 -1.84
C PHE A 434 -1.84 7.27 -1.98
N ILE A 435 -2.58 6.91 -3.03
CA ILE A 435 -2.86 5.51 -3.35
C ILE A 435 -1.55 4.78 -3.70
N LEU A 436 -0.66 5.45 -4.42
CA LEU A 436 0.65 4.89 -4.73
C LEU A 436 1.50 4.75 -3.45
N PHE A 437 1.37 5.66 -2.48
CA PHE A 437 2.05 5.54 -1.20
C PHE A 437 1.64 4.27 -0.45
N GLU A 438 0.33 4.04 -0.33
CA GLU A 438 -0.22 2.85 0.33
C GLU A 438 0.22 1.55 -0.36
N ARG A 439 0.24 1.54 -1.71
CA ARG A 439 0.66 0.35 -2.48
C ARG A 439 2.17 0.08 -2.47
N LEU A 440 3.00 1.14 -2.46
CA LEU A 440 4.46 0.98 -2.46
C LEU A 440 5.04 0.77 -1.05
N ASP A 441 4.26 0.98 0.00
CA ASP A 441 4.75 0.84 1.38
C ASP A 441 5.14 -0.59 1.72
N ASN A 442 4.32 -1.57 1.32
CA ASN A 442 4.60 -2.99 1.50
C ASN A 442 4.58 -3.75 0.15
N PRO A 443 5.75 -4.14 -0.39
CA PRO A 443 5.84 -4.82 -1.69
C PRO A 443 5.46 -6.31 -1.65
N PHE A 444 4.89 -6.81 -0.55
CA PHE A 444 4.50 -8.21 -0.41
C PHE A 444 2.99 -8.37 -0.16
N ASP A 445 2.22 -7.29 -0.25
CA ASP A 445 0.77 -7.36 -0.12
C ASP A 445 0.11 -8.00 -1.35
N ALA A 446 -1.16 -8.36 -1.21
CA ALA A 446 -1.88 -9.24 -2.14
C ALA A 446 -2.27 -8.59 -3.47
N HIS A 447 -1.69 -7.45 -3.85
CA HIS A 447 -2.15 -6.59 -4.95
C HIS A 447 -1.14 -6.52 -6.10
N ASP A 448 -0.83 -7.68 -6.69
CA ASP A 448 0.09 -7.85 -7.83
C ASP A 448 1.56 -7.47 -7.53
N ASP A 449 1.99 -7.67 -6.29
CA ASP A 449 3.33 -7.36 -5.82
C ASP A 449 4.29 -8.58 -5.85
N ILE A 450 5.41 -8.49 -5.12
CA ILE A 450 6.44 -9.53 -5.08
C ILE A 450 5.86 -10.81 -4.47
N ASN A 451 5.78 -11.87 -5.27
CA ASN A 451 5.29 -13.14 -4.76
C ASN A 451 6.40 -13.89 -4.00
N ALA A 452 6.43 -13.70 -2.68
CA ALA A 452 7.36 -14.39 -1.78
C ALA A 452 7.26 -15.92 -1.86
N GLU A 453 6.07 -16.48 -2.11
CA GLU A 453 5.89 -17.93 -2.25
C GLU A 453 6.63 -18.46 -3.48
N ASN A 454 6.55 -17.75 -4.61
CA ASN A 454 7.28 -18.09 -5.82
C ASN A 454 8.79 -17.95 -5.64
N LEU A 455 9.25 -16.91 -4.93
CA LEU A 455 10.67 -16.74 -4.58
C LEU A 455 11.18 -17.96 -3.80
N VAL A 456 10.46 -18.39 -2.76
CA VAL A 456 10.83 -19.56 -1.96
C VAL A 456 10.78 -20.84 -2.79
N ALA A 457 9.71 -21.08 -3.56
CA ALA A 457 9.59 -22.27 -4.41
C ALA A 457 10.71 -22.35 -5.47
N SER A 458 11.07 -21.21 -6.07
CA SER A 458 12.15 -21.09 -7.04
C SER A 458 13.51 -21.43 -6.40
N THR A 459 13.79 -20.88 -5.22
CA THR A 459 14.98 -21.23 -4.43
C THR A 459 15.00 -22.69 -4.02
N GLU A 460 13.88 -23.24 -3.55
CA GLU A 460 13.76 -24.62 -3.11
C GLU A 460 14.12 -25.60 -4.24
N LEU A 461 13.56 -25.37 -5.43
CA LEU A 461 13.86 -26.18 -6.62
C LEU A 461 15.35 -26.09 -7.00
N ALA A 462 15.94 -24.90 -6.95
CA ALA A 462 17.35 -24.70 -7.23
C ALA A 462 18.24 -25.45 -6.22
N LEU A 463 17.95 -25.30 -4.92
CA LEU A 463 18.67 -26.00 -3.84
C LEU A 463 18.57 -27.52 -3.98
N PHE A 464 17.37 -28.02 -4.26
CA PHE A 464 17.13 -29.45 -4.42
C PHE A 464 18.01 -30.03 -5.54
N ASN A 465 18.12 -29.33 -6.67
CA ASN A 465 18.95 -29.77 -7.78
C ASN A 465 20.45 -29.60 -7.49
N SER A 466 20.88 -28.45 -6.97
CA SER A 466 22.30 -28.14 -6.77
C SER A 466 22.94 -29.03 -5.69
N MET A 467 22.23 -29.25 -4.59
CA MET A 467 22.74 -30.04 -3.47
C MET A 467 22.79 -31.55 -3.78
N ARG A 468 22.01 -31.99 -4.76
CA ARG A 468 21.92 -33.40 -5.21
C ARG A 468 22.74 -33.71 -6.46
N CYS A 469 23.54 -32.76 -6.96
CA CYS A 469 24.22 -32.93 -8.24
C CYS A 469 25.17 -34.15 -8.31
N GLN A 470 25.61 -34.68 -7.15
CA GLN A 470 26.49 -35.85 -7.04
C GLN A 470 25.77 -37.15 -6.63
N PHE A 471 24.43 -37.14 -6.47
CA PHE A 471 23.68 -38.23 -5.83
C PHE A 471 23.49 -39.48 -6.68
#